data_AF-A0A673IYG7-F1
#
_entry.id   AF-A0A673IYG7-F1
#
_cell.length_a   1.000
_cell.length_b   1.000
_cell.length_c   1.000
_cell.angle_alpha   90.00
_cell.angle_beta   90.00
_cell.angle_gamma   90.00
#
_symmetry.space_group_name_H-M   'P 1'
#
loop_
_entity.id
_entity.type
_entity.pdbx_description
1 polymer ?
#
loop_
_entity_poly.entity_id
_entity_poly.type
_entity_poly.pdbx_seq_one_letter_code
_entity_poly.pdbx_strand_id
1 'polypeptide(L)'
;MKKLLQNLSLTKYYDKKITLSDVLQIGKDSIKDEDAQTLSDLPWLILKRIMMLKTTARSVKYAIQKNIHRVSIVRMAETARELGIIVDEDAEECQKAKARADEITSKITDTQQFKKKEMPLQGEILKMLAKLQKEECRMKKVGDQSIETYKDHIQTEKLKLRKQQHKKDMSATMNSFIQAMSCPRVERAYFLKWMRMNLENLSRKVIPNLRKQYKEKCSVNVVLEHKQDIADLDRKISNSSLGSEHFIREMGQLYEAAVSHSKHEKSQNQLEHLPQLCAELLLDGFPLELIDGDASSIPVEWLTSVFSELNTLVKPNNKIVVVTVLGVQSSGKSTMLNTMFGVQFAVSNGRCTRGAFIQLIKVTDDFKPELNCDYLLIIDTEGLKSLELATLDNSHEHDNELATLVVGLSDVTIINITMENSTEMKDILNKLELQKFTDVMEYDTENGDHYIPGLWHGNPPMAQVSTGYSESVYALKRHIIETFKCYKSGSILQGLLEDCRKN
;
A
#
# COMPACT_ATOMS: atom_id res chain seq x y z
N MET A 1 -33.43 19.49 -0.99
CA MET A 1 -32.48 18.36 -1.07
C MET A 1 -32.89 17.26 -2.07
N LYS A 2 -34.00 16.53 -1.88
CA LYS A 2 -34.37 15.37 -2.72
C LYS A 2 -34.40 15.65 -4.23
N LYS A 3 -34.97 16.78 -4.67
CA LYS A 3 -35.00 17.20 -6.08
C LYS A 3 -33.59 17.45 -6.67
N LEU A 4 -32.67 17.99 -5.86
CA LEU A 4 -31.26 18.15 -6.28
C LEU A 4 -30.59 16.79 -6.46
N LEU A 5 -30.79 15.87 -5.51
CA LEU A 5 -30.23 14.52 -5.60
C LEU A 5 -30.83 13.72 -6.76
N GLN A 6 -32.10 13.90 -7.08
CA GLN A 6 -32.73 13.32 -8.27
C GLN A 6 -32.10 13.85 -9.56
N ASN A 7 -31.90 15.17 -9.65
CA ASN A 7 -31.24 15.78 -10.82
C ASN A 7 -29.79 15.33 -11.01
N LEU A 8 -29.10 14.98 -9.91
CA LEU A 8 -27.72 14.47 -9.93
C LEU A 8 -27.65 12.93 -9.97
N SER A 9 -28.78 12.22 -10.05
CA SER A 9 -28.86 10.76 -9.95
C SER A 9 -28.20 10.17 -8.69
N LEU A 10 -28.17 10.93 -7.61
CA LEU A 10 -27.60 10.56 -6.30
C LEU A 10 -28.65 10.09 -5.29
N THR A 11 -29.92 10.00 -5.66
CA THR A 11 -31.01 9.62 -4.73
C THR A 11 -30.75 8.27 -4.05
N LYS A 12 -30.15 7.31 -4.76
CA LYS A 12 -29.80 6.00 -4.19
C LYS A 12 -28.74 6.04 -3.10
N TYR A 13 -27.99 7.14 -3.00
CA TYR A 13 -26.95 7.37 -1.99
C TYR A 13 -27.42 8.29 -0.86
N TYR A 14 -28.68 8.71 -0.87
CA TYR A 14 -29.23 9.51 0.22
C TYR A 14 -29.20 8.73 1.54
N ASP A 15 -29.59 7.45 1.48
CA ASP A 15 -29.63 6.55 2.64
C ASP A 15 -28.54 5.46 2.61
N LYS A 16 -27.72 5.42 1.54
CA LYS A 16 -26.61 4.46 1.38
C LYS A 16 -25.31 5.19 1.14
N LYS A 17 -24.34 5.02 2.03
CA LYS A 17 -23.03 5.69 1.91
C LYS A 17 -22.21 5.09 0.77
N ILE A 18 -21.51 5.97 0.04
CA ILE A 18 -20.49 5.58 -0.93
C ILE A 18 -19.26 5.13 -0.13
N THR A 19 -18.75 3.93 -0.42
CA THR A 19 -17.54 3.39 0.22
C THR A 19 -16.29 3.79 -0.55
N LEU A 20 -15.10 3.66 0.06
CA LEU A 20 -13.83 3.87 -0.64
C LEU A 20 -13.71 2.93 -1.86
N SER A 21 -14.05 1.66 -1.69
CA SER A 21 -14.07 0.66 -2.76
C SER A 21 -14.94 1.08 -3.94
N ASP A 22 -16.11 1.69 -3.69
CA ASP A 22 -16.99 2.20 -4.76
C ASP A 22 -16.34 3.32 -5.58
N VAL A 23 -15.56 4.18 -4.93
CA VAL A 23 -14.89 5.31 -5.58
C VAL A 23 -13.68 4.86 -6.40
N LEU A 24 -12.96 3.84 -5.93
CA LEU A 24 -11.75 3.33 -6.59
C LEU A 24 -12.03 2.51 -7.84
N GLN A 25 -13.28 2.09 -8.08
CA GLN A 25 -13.60 1.16 -9.18
C GLN A 25 -13.10 1.65 -10.54
N ILE A 26 -12.55 0.72 -11.32
CA ILE A 26 -12.16 0.96 -12.70
C ILE A 26 -13.32 0.62 -13.63
N GLY A 27 -13.86 1.64 -14.29
CA GLY A 27 -14.87 1.51 -15.33
C GLY A 27 -14.51 2.31 -16.58
N LYS A 28 -15.40 2.32 -17.59
CA LYS A 28 -15.17 3.02 -18.87
C LYS A 28 -14.91 4.52 -18.68
N ASP A 29 -15.61 5.12 -17.74
CA ASP A 29 -15.49 6.53 -17.35
C ASP A 29 -14.19 6.84 -16.58
N SER A 30 -13.48 5.81 -16.07
CA SER A 30 -12.17 5.99 -15.44
C SER A 30 -11.03 6.19 -16.46
N ILE A 31 -11.30 6.03 -17.77
CA ILE A 31 -10.31 6.01 -18.88
C ILE A 31 -10.63 7.05 -19.96
N LYS A 32 -11.89 7.43 -20.07
CA LYS A 32 -12.36 8.50 -20.96
C LYS A 32 -12.34 9.84 -20.21
N ASP A 33 -11.57 10.81 -20.72
CA ASP A 33 -11.65 12.20 -20.24
C ASP A 33 -12.77 12.94 -21.00
N GLU A 34 -13.98 12.38 -20.95
CA GLU A 34 -15.16 12.99 -21.55
C GLU A 34 -15.74 14.03 -20.56
N ASP A 35 -16.13 15.19 -21.08
CA ASP A 35 -16.88 16.17 -20.29
C ASP A 35 -18.23 15.58 -19.88
N ALA A 36 -18.73 16.00 -18.70
CA ALA A 36 -20.03 15.60 -18.21
C ALA A 36 -21.11 15.92 -19.26
N GLN A 37 -21.73 14.87 -19.80
CA GLN A 37 -22.78 15.00 -20.82
C GLN A 37 -24.12 15.34 -20.16
N THR A 38 -24.27 14.99 -18.89
CA THR A 38 -25.47 15.22 -18.09
C THR A 38 -25.14 15.75 -16.71
N LEU A 39 -26.13 16.38 -16.06
CA LEU A 39 -26.04 16.79 -14.65
C LEU A 39 -25.69 15.63 -13.70
N SER A 40 -26.13 14.42 -14.03
CA SER A 40 -25.87 13.21 -13.25
C SER A 40 -24.43 12.70 -13.31
N ASP A 41 -23.65 13.11 -14.32
CA ASP A 41 -22.26 12.68 -14.46
C ASP A 41 -21.32 13.49 -13.55
N LEU A 42 -21.73 14.73 -13.21
CA LEU A 42 -20.90 15.69 -12.49
C LEU A 42 -20.35 15.19 -11.15
N PRO A 43 -21.15 14.59 -10.25
CA PRO A 43 -20.64 14.18 -8.94
C PRO A 43 -19.55 13.12 -9.05
N TRP A 44 -19.74 12.14 -9.94
CA TRP A 44 -18.80 11.06 -10.18
C TRP A 44 -17.53 11.55 -10.86
N LEU A 45 -17.67 12.43 -11.86
CA LEU A 45 -16.54 13.03 -12.54
C LEU A 45 -15.69 13.89 -11.59
N ILE A 46 -16.34 14.71 -10.73
CA ILE A 46 -15.64 15.50 -9.71
C ILE A 46 -14.92 14.57 -8.72
N LEU A 47 -15.61 13.58 -8.18
CA LEU A 47 -15.04 12.68 -7.17
C LEU A 47 -13.85 11.90 -7.73
N LYS A 48 -13.96 11.34 -8.94
CA LYS A 48 -12.85 10.65 -9.61
C LYS A 48 -11.69 11.60 -9.90
N ARG A 49 -11.95 12.80 -10.43
CA ARG A 49 -10.90 13.80 -10.67
C ARG A 49 -10.20 14.23 -9.38
N ILE A 50 -10.90 14.35 -8.26
CA ILE A 50 -10.31 14.64 -6.93
C ILE A 50 -9.39 13.49 -6.51
N MET A 51 -9.87 12.25 -6.60
CA MET A 51 -9.09 11.06 -6.21
C MET A 51 -7.83 10.89 -7.05
N MET A 52 -7.89 11.27 -8.32
CA MET A 52 -6.74 11.24 -9.24
C MET A 52 -5.89 12.52 -9.17
N LEU A 53 -6.15 13.42 -8.21
CA LEU A 53 -5.47 14.71 -8.06
C LEU A 53 -5.46 15.58 -9.33
N LYS A 54 -6.42 15.37 -10.24
CA LYS A 54 -6.53 16.18 -11.46
C LYS A 54 -6.86 17.62 -11.08
N THR A 55 -6.03 18.57 -11.50
CA THR A 55 -6.24 20.01 -11.28
C THR A 55 -7.55 20.50 -11.89
N THR A 56 -8.06 19.82 -12.92
CA THR A 56 -9.34 20.07 -13.58
C THR A 56 -10.55 19.58 -12.79
N ALA A 57 -10.38 18.92 -11.64
CA ALA A 57 -11.48 18.55 -10.74
C ALA A 57 -12.33 19.77 -10.33
N ARG A 58 -11.67 20.92 -10.14
CA ARG A 58 -12.31 22.19 -9.79
C ARG A 58 -12.91 22.93 -11.00
N SER A 59 -12.59 22.48 -12.21
CA SER A 59 -13.02 23.08 -13.47
C SER A 59 -13.94 22.15 -14.27
N VAL A 60 -14.54 21.13 -13.64
CA VAL A 60 -15.63 20.36 -14.24
C VAL A 60 -16.73 21.36 -14.57
N LYS A 61 -16.84 21.72 -15.86
CA LYS A 61 -17.74 22.79 -16.30
C LYS A 61 -19.18 22.28 -16.27
N TYR A 62 -19.92 22.65 -15.24
CA TYR A 62 -21.34 22.93 -15.38
C TYR A 62 -21.48 24.45 -15.36
N ALA A 63 -22.04 25.03 -16.42
CA ALA A 63 -22.23 26.47 -16.49
C ALA A 63 -23.07 26.93 -15.28
N ILE A 64 -22.46 27.70 -14.35
CA ILE A 64 -23.05 28.87 -13.65
C ILE A 64 -22.03 29.51 -12.66
N GLN A 65 -21.74 30.78 -12.97
CA GLN A 65 -21.39 31.95 -12.13
C GLN A 65 -20.05 32.13 -11.37
N LYS A 66 -19.68 33.43 -11.34
CA LYS A 66 -18.38 34.05 -11.07
C LYS A 66 -18.05 34.35 -9.60
N ASN A 67 -18.78 33.82 -8.62
CA ASN A 67 -18.50 34.07 -7.19
C ASN A 67 -18.39 32.77 -6.41
N ILE A 68 -17.15 32.31 -6.19
CA ILE A 68 -16.86 31.13 -5.36
C ILE A 68 -16.56 31.63 -3.95
N HIS A 69 -17.55 31.57 -3.06
CA HIS A 69 -17.31 31.71 -1.62
C HIS A 69 -16.57 30.46 -1.13
N ARG A 70 -15.35 30.65 -0.59
CA ARG A 70 -14.58 29.57 0.03
C ARG A 70 -15.02 29.40 1.48
N VAL A 71 -15.50 28.21 1.81
CA VAL A 71 -15.90 27.82 3.17
C VAL A 71 -14.99 26.65 3.58
N SER A 72 -14.60 26.59 4.85
CA SER A 72 -13.81 25.44 5.35
C SER A 72 -14.69 24.18 5.35
N ILE A 73 -14.09 23.00 5.19
CA ILE A 73 -14.83 21.72 5.24
C ILE A 73 -15.62 21.58 6.55
N VAL A 74 -15.05 22.05 7.67
CA VAL A 74 -15.72 22.07 8.98
C VAL A 74 -17.00 22.91 8.94
N ARG A 75 -16.94 24.12 8.37
CA ARG A 75 -18.13 25.00 8.22
C ARG A 75 -19.10 24.45 7.16
N MET A 76 -18.60 23.72 6.16
CA MET A 76 -19.47 23.00 5.23
C MET A 76 -20.25 21.90 5.92
N ALA A 77 -19.68 21.22 6.92
CA ALA A 77 -20.40 20.23 7.72
C ALA A 77 -21.53 20.87 8.55
N GLU A 78 -21.31 22.07 9.11
CA GLU A 78 -22.37 22.86 9.76
C GLU A 78 -23.51 23.18 8.78
N THR A 79 -23.16 23.69 7.59
CA THR A 79 -24.15 23.96 6.52
C THR A 79 -24.86 22.68 6.07
N ALA A 80 -24.15 21.56 5.99
CA ALA A 80 -24.73 20.26 5.62
C ALA A 80 -25.81 19.83 6.62
N ARG A 81 -25.56 20.00 7.93
CA ARG A 81 -26.55 19.75 8.99
C ARG A 81 -27.78 20.63 8.85
N GLU A 82 -27.59 21.93 8.62
CA GLU A 82 -28.69 22.88 8.39
C GLU A 82 -29.56 22.49 7.18
N LEU A 83 -28.95 21.90 6.16
CA LEU A 83 -29.63 21.40 4.95
C LEU A 83 -30.20 19.98 5.09
N GLY A 84 -30.05 19.34 6.25
CA GLY A 84 -30.52 17.97 6.51
C GLY A 84 -29.71 16.89 5.77
N ILE A 85 -28.44 17.17 5.46
CA ILE A 85 -27.49 16.20 4.92
C ILE A 85 -26.81 15.50 6.10
N ILE A 86 -26.77 14.16 6.06
CA ILE A 86 -26.14 13.34 7.10
C ILE A 86 -24.62 13.55 7.03
N VAL A 87 -24.03 13.90 8.18
CA VAL A 87 -22.59 14.08 8.36
C VAL A 87 -22.01 12.84 9.03
N ASP A 88 -20.87 12.35 8.54
CA ASP A 88 -20.28 11.10 9.00
C ASP A 88 -19.86 11.15 10.47
N GLU A 89 -19.34 12.28 10.94
CA GLU A 89 -18.90 12.52 12.31
C GLU A 89 -20.04 12.49 13.34
N ASP A 90 -21.29 12.62 12.89
CA ASP A 90 -22.48 12.57 13.75
C ASP A 90 -22.99 11.14 13.92
N ALA A 91 -22.54 10.19 13.10
CA ALA A 91 -22.94 8.79 13.19
C ALA A 91 -22.34 8.11 14.43
N GLU A 92 -23.15 7.31 15.14
CA GLU A 92 -22.73 6.62 16.36
C GLU A 92 -21.53 5.69 16.10
N GLU A 93 -21.51 4.99 14.97
CA GLU A 93 -20.42 4.12 14.55
C GLU A 93 -19.12 4.92 14.34
N CYS A 94 -19.19 6.13 13.79
CA CYS A 94 -18.02 6.99 13.58
C CYS A 94 -17.48 7.52 14.93
N GLN A 95 -18.36 7.89 15.85
CA GLN A 95 -17.98 8.36 17.18
C GLN A 95 -17.35 7.25 18.02
N LYS A 96 -17.92 6.05 18.00
CA LYS A 96 -17.34 4.85 18.64
C LYS A 96 -15.97 4.52 18.07
N ALA A 97 -15.87 4.48 16.73
CA ALA A 97 -14.63 4.24 16.03
C ALA A 97 -13.55 5.27 16.41
N LYS A 98 -13.91 6.55 16.46
CA LYS A 98 -13.02 7.63 16.88
C LYS A 98 -12.55 7.42 18.32
N ALA A 99 -13.46 7.14 19.25
CA ALA A 99 -13.12 6.93 20.65
C ALA A 99 -12.12 5.77 20.83
N ARG A 100 -12.31 4.65 20.12
CA ARG A 100 -11.36 3.52 20.12
C ARG A 100 -9.99 3.91 19.56
N ALA A 101 -9.95 4.66 18.45
CA ALA A 101 -8.71 5.14 17.86
C ALA A 101 -7.97 6.12 18.79
N ASP A 102 -8.69 7.04 19.43
CA ASP A 102 -8.15 7.99 20.41
C ASP A 102 -7.63 7.26 21.66
N GLU A 103 -8.32 6.21 22.13
CA GLU A 103 -7.86 5.39 23.25
C GLU A 103 -6.51 4.72 22.97
N ILE A 104 -6.32 4.18 21.77
CA ILE A 104 -5.04 3.57 21.38
C ILE A 104 -3.97 4.65 21.21
N THR A 105 -4.28 5.72 20.47
CA THR A 105 -3.27 6.70 20.06
C THR A 105 -2.86 7.67 21.16
N SER A 106 -3.71 7.90 22.16
CA SER A 106 -3.37 8.69 23.36
C SER A 106 -2.29 8.03 24.22
N LYS A 107 -2.09 6.71 24.12
CA LYS A 107 -1.03 5.96 24.82
C LYS A 107 0.35 6.16 24.18
N ILE A 108 0.42 6.78 23.00
CA ILE A 108 1.67 6.95 22.22
C ILE A 108 2.31 8.29 22.58
N THR A 109 3.23 8.25 23.55
CA THR A 109 4.07 9.41 23.91
C THR A 109 5.41 9.40 23.19
N ASP A 110 6.07 8.24 23.17
CA ASP A 110 7.30 7.98 22.43
C ASP A 110 7.09 6.76 21.52
N THR A 111 7.18 6.98 20.20
CA THR A 111 6.90 5.96 19.20
C THR A 111 7.82 4.74 19.31
N GLN A 112 9.10 4.97 19.62
CA GLN A 112 10.09 3.89 19.66
C GLN A 112 9.86 2.98 20.87
N GLN A 113 9.63 3.56 22.05
CA GLN A 113 9.31 2.83 23.27
C GLN A 113 7.96 2.11 23.13
N PHE A 114 6.97 2.78 22.55
CA PHE A 114 5.66 2.19 22.28
C PHE A 114 5.78 0.94 21.41
N LYS A 115 6.48 1.00 20.27
CA LYS A 115 6.70 -0.16 19.39
C LYS A 115 7.36 -1.32 20.13
N LYS A 116 8.44 -1.05 20.89
CA LYS A 116 9.17 -2.08 21.64
C LYS A 116 8.31 -2.80 22.67
N LYS A 117 7.41 -2.07 23.32
CA LYS A 117 6.56 -2.58 24.40
C LYS A 117 5.30 -3.25 23.87
N GLU A 118 4.59 -2.56 22.98
CA GLU A 118 3.23 -2.94 22.56
C GLU A 118 3.21 -3.82 21.31
N MET A 119 4.33 -3.89 20.56
CA MET A 119 4.46 -4.69 19.33
C MET A 119 5.78 -5.50 19.28
N PRO A 120 5.98 -6.44 20.22
CA PRO A 120 7.26 -7.12 20.38
C PRO A 120 7.55 -8.24 19.37
N LEU A 121 6.58 -8.67 18.54
CA LEU A 121 6.74 -9.80 17.62
C LEU A 121 7.44 -9.41 16.32
N GLN A 122 7.28 -8.18 15.86
CA GLN A 122 7.98 -7.62 14.69
C GLN A 122 9.43 -7.16 14.97
N GLY A 123 10.01 -7.55 16.11
CA GLY A 123 11.37 -7.17 16.52
C GLY A 123 12.48 -8.12 16.04
N GLU A 124 13.51 -8.29 16.87
CA GLU A 124 14.70 -9.09 16.52
C GLU A 124 14.42 -10.56 16.18
N ILE A 125 13.40 -11.17 16.79
CA ILE A 125 13.03 -12.56 16.46
C ILE A 125 12.57 -12.66 15.00
N LEU A 126 11.77 -11.71 14.50
CA LEU A 126 11.33 -11.69 13.10
C LEU A 126 12.53 -11.54 12.15
N LYS A 127 13.49 -10.67 12.47
CA LYS A 127 14.72 -10.51 11.68
C LYS A 127 15.56 -11.80 11.65
N MET A 128 15.64 -12.53 12.75
CA MET A 128 16.32 -13.82 12.79
C MET A 128 15.59 -14.87 11.96
N LEU A 129 14.26 -14.93 12.03
CA LEU A 129 13.43 -15.80 11.21
C LEU A 129 13.64 -15.52 9.71
N ALA A 130 13.63 -14.24 9.31
CA ALA A 130 13.87 -13.83 7.94
C ALA A 130 15.24 -14.28 7.43
N LYS A 131 16.30 -14.13 8.25
CA LYS A 131 17.65 -14.63 7.92
C LYS A 131 17.67 -16.15 7.72
N LEU A 132 16.98 -16.90 8.58
CA LEU A 132 16.89 -18.35 8.46
C LEU A 132 16.10 -18.79 7.22
N GLN A 133 15.00 -18.10 6.89
CA GLN A 133 14.23 -18.35 5.66
C GLN A 133 15.09 -18.11 4.40
N LYS A 134 15.87 -17.03 4.38
CA LYS A 134 16.79 -16.76 3.27
C LYS A 134 17.88 -17.83 3.17
N GLU A 135 18.45 -18.25 4.30
CA GLU A 135 19.45 -19.31 4.33
C GLU A 135 18.88 -20.64 3.84
N GLU A 136 17.65 -21.00 4.22
CA GLU A 136 16.98 -22.21 3.77
C GLU A 136 16.84 -22.31 2.24
N CYS A 137 16.57 -21.17 1.58
CA CYS A 137 16.46 -21.13 0.13
C CYS A 137 17.83 -21.14 -0.56
N ARG A 138 18.84 -20.49 0.04
CA ARG A 138 20.14 -20.23 -0.60
C ARG A 138 21.21 -21.27 -0.30
N MET A 139 21.13 -21.90 0.86
CA MET A 139 22.06 -22.93 1.34
C MET A 139 23.54 -22.50 1.28
N LYS A 140 23.83 -21.21 1.53
CA LYS A 140 25.18 -20.63 1.43
C LYS A 140 26.13 -21.17 2.49
N LYS A 141 25.61 -21.64 3.63
CA LYS A 141 26.39 -22.05 4.81
C LYS A 141 26.32 -23.56 5.10
N VAL A 142 25.94 -24.37 4.11
CA VAL A 142 25.80 -25.83 4.25
C VAL A 142 27.10 -26.54 4.64
N GLY A 143 28.25 -26.06 4.16
CA GLY A 143 29.55 -26.68 4.42
C GLY A 143 29.61 -28.14 3.96
N ASP A 144 30.15 -29.02 4.81
CA ASP A 144 30.30 -30.45 4.52
C ASP A 144 29.07 -31.29 4.96
N GLN A 145 28.01 -30.66 5.46
CA GLN A 145 26.80 -31.36 5.91
C GLN A 145 25.94 -31.80 4.72
N SER A 146 25.13 -32.85 4.89
CA SER A 146 24.10 -33.17 3.91
C SER A 146 23.05 -32.05 3.85
N ILE A 147 22.49 -31.83 2.66
CA ILE A 147 21.49 -30.79 2.41
C ILE A 147 20.28 -31.02 3.31
N GLU A 148 19.83 -32.27 3.45
CA GLU A 148 18.69 -32.66 4.27
C GLU A 148 18.93 -32.34 5.74
N THR A 149 20.08 -32.74 6.29
CA THR A 149 20.41 -32.47 7.70
C THR A 149 20.51 -30.97 7.98
N TYR A 150 21.06 -30.20 7.04
CA TYR A 150 21.16 -28.75 7.19
C TYR A 150 19.78 -28.07 7.15
N LYS A 151 18.88 -28.50 6.25
CA LYS A 151 17.49 -28.01 6.22
C LYS A 151 16.74 -28.33 7.51
N ASP A 152 16.87 -29.55 8.01
CA ASP A 152 16.25 -29.98 9.27
C ASP A 152 16.73 -29.13 10.46
N HIS A 153 18.03 -28.80 10.49
CA HIS A 153 18.60 -27.89 11.48
C HIS A 153 17.98 -26.49 11.39
N ILE A 154 17.91 -25.89 10.19
CA ILE A 154 17.30 -24.57 9.99
C ILE A 154 15.82 -24.58 10.42
N GLN A 155 15.06 -25.62 10.05
CA GLN A 155 13.66 -25.76 10.43
C GLN A 155 13.47 -25.88 11.94
N THR A 156 14.36 -26.63 12.61
CA THR A 156 14.38 -26.74 14.07
C THR A 156 14.64 -25.38 14.73
N GLU A 157 15.59 -24.59 14.23
CA GLU A 157 15.86 -23.25 14.75
C GLU A 157 14.70 -22.28 14.49
N LYS A 158 14.09 -22.31 13.30
CA LYS A 158 12.88 -21.52 13.00
C LYS A 158 11.74 -21.85 13.96
N LEU A 159 11.51 -23.13 14.23
CA LEU A 159 10.48 -23.57 15.18
C LEU A 159 10.79 -23.10 16.61
N LYS A 160 12.06 -23.13 17.05
CA LYS A 160 12.46 -22.57 18.36
C LYS A 160 12.15 -21.07 18.46
N LEU A 161 12.46 -20.31 17.41
CA LEU A 161 12.16 -18.87 17.37
C LEU A 161 10.65 -18.59 17.34
N ARG A 162 9.85 -19.34 16.56
CA ARG A 162 8.39 -19.24 16.58
C ARG A 162 7.81 -19.56 17.96
N LYS A 163 8.35 -20.57 18.66
CA LYS A 163 8.00 -20.86 20.07
C LYS A 163 8.33 -19.70 21.01
N GLN A 164 9.44 -19.00 20.79
CA GLN A 164 9.79 -17.80 21.57
C GLN A 164 8.86 -16.62 21.27
N GLN A 165 8.45 -16.44 20.01
CA GLN A 165 7.44 -15.45 19.62
C GLN A 165 6.09 -15.77 20.25
N HIS A 166 5.61 -17.01 20.16
CA HIS A 166 4.33 -17.44 20.73
C HIS A 166 4.25 -17.25 22.26
N LYS A 167 5.39 -17.36 22.96
CA LYS A 167 5.47 -17.10 24.40
C LYS A 167 5.28 -15.62 24.77
N LYS A 168 5.34 -14.69 23.80
CA LYS A 168 5.05 -13.28 24.07
C LYS A 168 3.55 -13.08 24.02
N ASP A 169 2.97 -12.69 25.17
CA ASP A 169 1.55 -12.42 25.26
C ASP A 169 1.14 -11.24 24.36
N MET A 170 -0.09 -11.31 23.83
CA MET A 170 -0.72 -10.19 23.13
C MET A 170 -0.85 -8.99 24.08
N SER A 171 -0.34 -7.84 23.64
CA SER A 171 -0.44 -6.60 24.43
C SER A 171 -1.89 -6.13 24.58
N ALA A 172 -2.18 -5.39 25.65
CA ALA A 172 -3.51 -4.80 25.85
C ALA A 172 -3.89 -3.88 24.66
N THR A 173 -2.92 -3.16 24.11
CA THR A 173 -3.10 -2.33 22.92
C THR A 173 -3.48 -3.15 21.70
N MET A 174 -2.79 -4.27 21.44
CA MET A 174 -3.13 -5.15 20.31
C MET A 174 -4.49 -5.81 20.49
N ASN A 175 -4.87 -6.16 21.72
CA ASN A 175 -6.22 -6.65 22.01
C ASN A 175 -7.27 -5.58 21.66
N SER A 176 -7.11 -4.33 22.14
CA SER A 176 -8.00 -3.22 21.79
C SER A 176 -8.07 -2.98 20.28
N PHE A 177 -6.93 -3.08 19.58
CA PHE A 177 -6.86 -2.93 18.13
C PHE A 177 -7.64 -4.05 17.42
N ILE A 178 -7.41 -5.32 17.77
CA ILE A 178 -8.12 -6.47 17.19
C ILE A 178 -9.61 -6.39 17.46
N GLN A 179 -10.02 -5.96 18.66
CA GLN A 179 -11.44 -5.74 18.98
C GLN A 179 -12.06 -4.65 18.09
N ALA A 180 -11.36 -3.53 17.89
CA ALA A 180 -11.82 -2.47 17.00
C ALA A 180 -11.85 -2.91 15.52
N MET A 181 -10.92 -3.77 15.11
CA MET A 181 -10.89 -4.41 13.80
C MET A 181 -12.00 -5.46 13.62
N SER A 182 -12.52 -6.02 14.70
CA SER A 182 -13.61 -7.00 14.68
C SER A 182 -15.00 -6.35 14.74
N CYS A 183 -15.07 -5.01 14.81
CA CYS A 183 -16.32 -4.26 14.74
C CYS A 183 -16.99 -4.38 13.35
N PRO A 184 -18.30 -4.06 13.23
CA PRO A 184 -18.99 -4.06 11.95
C PRO A 184 -18.26 -3.23 10.89
N ARG A 185 -18.36 -3.66 9.62
CA ARG A 185 -17.61 -3.12 8.47
C ARG A 185 -17.55 -1.58 8.42
N VAL A 186 -18.66 -0.89 8.70
CA VAL A 186 -18.74 0.58 8.70
C VAL A 186 -17.93 1.20 9.85
N GLU A 187 -18.11 0.73 11.08
CA GLU A 187 -17.34 1.19 12.26
C GLU A 187 -15.84 0.93 12.06
N ARG A 188 -15.48 -0.26 11.58
CA ARG A 188 -14.09 -0.63 11.27
C ARG A 188 -13.44 0.31 10.26
N ALA A 189 -14.14 0.66 9.18
CA ALA A 189 -13.63 1.59 8.18
C ALA A 189 -13.38 2.99 8.76
N TYR A 190 -14.27 3.48 9.64
CA TYR A 190 -14.02 4.73 10.38
C TYR A 190 -12.84 4.60 11.32
N PHE A 191 -12.72 3.47 12.03
CA PHE A 191 -11.64 3.25 12.99
C PHE A 191 -10.27 3.32 12.31
N LEU A 192 -10.10 2.64 11.16
CA LEU A 192 -8.86 2.70 10.39
C LEU A 192 -8.55 4.10 9.86
N LYS A 193 -9.56 4.86 9.43
CA LYS A 193 -9.37 6.25 9.01
C LYS A 193 -8.90 7.13 10.17
N TRP A 194 -9.54 7.03 11.34
CA TRP A 194 -9.12 7.78 12.53
C TRP A 194 -7.74 7.38 13.02
N MET A 195 -7.43 6.08 13.06
CA MET A 195 -6.11 5.57 13.37
C MET A 195 -5.04 6.18 12.45
N ARG A 196 -5.26 6.12 11.13
CA ARG A 196 -4.35 6.73 10.15
C ARG A 196 -4.14 8.22 10.41
N MET A 197 -5.22 8.99 10.55
CA MET A 197 -5.14 10.44 10.78
C MET A 197 -4.39 10.78 12.07
N ASN A 198 -4.67 10.06 13.15
CA ASN A 198 -4.05 10.28 14.46
C ASN A 198 -2.55 9.96 14.41
N LEU A 199 -2.18 8.82 13.82
CA LEU A 199 -0.78 8.40 13.68
C LEU A 199 0.03 9.31 12.74
N GLU A 200 -0.58 9.79 11.66
CA GLU A 200 0.02 10.79 10.78
C GLU A 200 0.25 12.11 11.54
N ASN A 201 -0.71 12.56 12.36
CA ASN A 201 -0.57 13.77 13.17
C ASN A 201 0.56 13.66 14.21
N LEU A 202 0.76 12.49 14.82
CA LEU A 202 1.91 12.23 15.68
C LEU A 202 3.22 12.31 14.89
N SER A 203 3.28 11.61 13.75
CA SER A 203 4.45 11.56 12.87
C SER A 203 4.86 12.94 12.34
N ARG A 204 3.90 13.82 12.04
CA ARG A 204 4.14 15.20 11.57
C ARG A 204 4.92 16.07 12.56
N LYS A 205 4.93 15.74 13.86
CA LYS A 205 5.68 16.50 14.87
C LYS A 205 7.19 16.25 14.82
N VAL A 206 7.62 15.06 14.38
CA VAL A 206 9.02 14.61 14.51
C VAL A 206 9.68 14.36 13.15
N ILE A 207 9.00 13.63 12.26
CA ILE A 207 9.58 13.13 11.00
C ILE A 207 10.04 14.25 10.05
N PRO A 208 9.32 15.37 9.87
CA PRO A 208 9.75 16.42 8.93
C PRO A 208 11.13 17.00 9.28
N ASN A 209 11.41 17.20 10.57
CA ASN A 209 12.70 17.71 11.03
C ASN A 209 13.83 16.68 10.80
N LEU A 210 13.59 15.40 11.12
CA LEU A 210 14.55 14.34 10.87
C LEU A 210 14.87 14.18 9.38
N ARG A 211 13.85 14.27 8.51
CA ARG A 211 14.03 14.21 7.06
C ARG A 211 14.79 15.41 6.51
N LYS A 212 14.58 16.60 7.08
CA LYS A 212 15.34 17.80 6.72
C LYS A 212 16.83 17.61 7.02
N GLN A 213 17.16 17.17 8.25
CA GLN A 213 18.54 16.86 8.65
C GLN A 213 19.16 15.77 7.78
N TYR A 214 18.38 14.72 7.49
CA TYR A 214 18.80 13.63 6.61
C TYR A 214 19.17 14.16 5.21
N LYS A 215 18.30 14.98 4.61
CA LYS A 215 18.53 15.55 3.27
C LYS A 215 19.74 16.48 3.25
N GLU A 216 19.91 17.32 4.27
CA GLU A 216 21.07 18.20 4.42
C GLU A 216 22.37 17.38 4.43
N LYS A 217 22.44 16.31 5.24
CA LYS A 217 23.62 15.42 5.28
C LYS A 217 23.89 14.67 3.98
N CYS A 218 22.84 14.34 3.22
CA CYS A 218 23.00 13.70 1.90
C CYS A 218 23.43 14.68 0.79
N SER A 219 23.22 15.98 0.98
CA SER A 219 23.51 17.02 -0.02
C SER A 219 24.96 17.54 0.03
N VAL A 220 25.70 17.21 1.10
CA VAL A 220 27.11 17.55 1.24
C VAL A 220 27.92 16.45 0.54
N ASN A 221 28.81 16.83 -0.38
CA ASN A 221 29.60 15.94 -1.25
C ASN A 221 30.65 15.06 -0.52
N VAL A 222 30.38 14.63 0.71
CA VAL A 222 31.17 13.61 1.40
C VAL A 222 30.27 12.58 2.09
N VAL A 223 29.55 11.79 1.28
CA VAL A 223 28.72 10.64 1.75
C VAL A 223 29.56 9.65 2.57
N LEU A 224 30.87 9.58 2.35
CA LEU A 224 31.80 8.71 3.08
C LEU A 224 32.09 9.19 4.52
N GLU A 225 32.10 10.49 4.80
CA GLU A 225 32.40 11.06 6.13
C GLU A 225 31.20 10.98 7.09
N HIS A 226 29.97 11.04 6.56
CA HIS A 226 28.74 11.04 7.35
C HIS A 226 27.91 9.75 7.26
N LYS A 227 28.50 8.66 6.76
CA LYS A 227 27.81 7.37 6.57
C LYS A 227 27.07 6.89 7.83
N GLN A 228 27.73 6.93 8.98
CA GLN A 228 27.15 6.50 10.25
C GLN A 228 26.01 7.40 10.70
N ASP A 229 26.15 8.72 10.52
CA ASP A 229 25.14 9.70 10.86
C ASP A 229 23.87 9.54 10.02
N ILE A 230 24.02 9.27 8.73
CA ILE A 230 22.91 9.04 7.79
C ILE A 230 22.17 7.76 8.18
N ALA A 231 22.89 6.67 8.47
CA ALA A 231 22.30 5.43 8.97
C ALA A 231 21.58 5.61 10.31
N ASP A 232 22.13 6.42 11.22
CA ASP A 232 21.50 6.75 12.49
C ASP A 232 20.26 7.61 12.33
N LEU A 233 20.25 8.56 11.40
CA LEU A 233 19.06 9.35 11.06
C LEU A 233 17.98 8.50 10.40
N ASP A 234 18.31 7.60 9.47
CA ASP A 234 17.35 6.66 8.88
C ASP A 234 16.73 5.77 9.96
N ARG A 235 17.57 5.21 10.84
CA ARG A 235 17.11 4.43 12.00
C ARG A 235 16.20 5.24 12.91
N LYS A 236 16.50 6.52 13.16
CA LYS A 236 15.61 7.41 13.94
C LYS A 236 14.30 7.68 13.21
N ILE A 237 14.31 7.92 11.90
CA ILE A 237 13.10 8.12 11.10
C ILE A 237 12.20 6.88 11.16
N SER A 238 12.78 5.69 10.98
CA SER A 238 12.08 4.41 11.08
C SER A 238 11.53 4.14 12.49
N ASN A 239 12.32 4.40 13.53
CA ASN A 239 11.88 4.21 14.91
C ASN A 239 10.78 5.21 15.31
N SER A 240 10.76 6.38 14.69
CA SER A 240 9.74 7.42 14.91
C SER A 240 8.52 7.29 13.98
N SER A 241 8.56 6.42 12.97
CA SER A 241 7.40 6.14 12.12
C SER A 241 6.48 5.13 12.80
N LEU A 242 5.19 5.36 12.70
CA LEU A 242 4.16 4.41 13.13
C LEU A 242 2.91 4.69 12.33
N GLY A 243 2.36 3.64 11.75
CA GLY A 243 1.15 3.66 10.95
C GLY A 243 0.34 2.39 11.20
N SER A 244 -0.86 2.32 10.62
CA SER A 244 -1.78 1.18 10.80
C SER A 244 -1.15 -0.14 10.33
N GLU A 245 -0.24 -0.09 9.34
CA GLU A 245 0.49 -1.24 8.84
C GLU A 245 1.29 -1.96 9.93
N HIS A 246 1.84 -1.24 10.92
CA HIS A 246 2.60 -1.85 12.01
C HIS A 246 1.70 -2.66 12.97
N PHE A 247 0.44 -2.22 13.15
CA PHE A 247 -0.54 -2.97 13.94
C PHE A 247 -1.00 -4.23 13.17
N ILE A 248 -1.24 -4.10 11.86
CA ILE A 248 -1.59 -5.23 11.00
C ILE A 248 -0.44 -6.23 10.90
N ARG A 249 0.81 -5.76 10.83
CA ARG A 249 2.01 -6.61 10.85
C ARG A 249 2.12 -7.41 12.15
N GLU A 250 1.97 -6.75 13.30
CA GLU A 250 1.98 -7.43 14.60
C GLU A 250 0.83 -8.46 14.71
N MET A 251 -0.35 -8.12 14.22
CA MET A 251 -1.50 -9.03 14.11
C MET A 251 -1.19 -10.26 13.24
N GLY A 252 -0.52 -10.08 12.10
CA GLY A 252 -0.05 -11.18 11.25
C GLY A 252 1.02 -12.05 11.94
N GLN A 253 1.91 -11.46 12.74
CA GLN A 253 2.90 -12.22 13.50
C GLN A 253 2.27 -13.03 14.65
N LEU A 254 1.21 -12.53 15.29
CA LEU A 254 0.41 -13.31 16.25
C LEU A 254 -0.15 -14.56 15.58
N TYR A 255 -0.76 -14.41 14.40
CA TYR A 255 -1.31 -15.51 13.62
C TYR A 255 -0.22 -16.52 13.21
N GLU A 256 0.87 -16.06 12.60
CA GLU A 256 2.00 -16.89 12.16
C GLU A 256 2.60 -17.71 13.30
N ALA A 257 2.77 -17.10 14.49
CA ALA A 257 3.29 -17.77 15.67
C ALA A 257 2.31 -18.85 16.19
N ALA A 258 1.00 -18.57 16.18
CA ALA A 258 -0.03 -19.50 16.62
C ALA A 258 -0.17 -20.72 15.70
N VAL A 259 -0.16 -20.52 14.37
CA VAL A 259 -0.26 -21.62 13.40
C VAL A 259 0.99 -22.50 13.43
N SER A 260 2.17 -21.92 13.70
CA SER A 260 3.43 -22.66 13.79
C SER A 260 3.57 -23.54 15.04
N HIS A 261 2.79 -23.32 16.12
CA HIS A 261 3.03 -23.98 17.41
C HIS A 261 2.27 -25.31 17.59
N SER A 262 1.00 -25.40 17.21
CA SER A 262 0.25 -26.66 17.02
C SER A 262 -1.17 -26.40 16.48
N LYS A 263 -1.69 -27.25 15.57
CA LYS A 263 -3.03 -27.14 14.93
C LYS A 263 -4.26 -27.29 15.87
N HIS A 264 -4.08 -27.36 17.19
CA HIS A 264 -5.14 -27.79 18.13
C HIS A 264 -5.24 -26.99 19.44
N GLU A 265 -4.62 -25.81 19.54
CA GLU A 265 -4.70 -24.98 20.75
C GLU A 265 -5.83 -23.93 20.71
N LYS A 266 -6.45 -23.66 21.87
CA LYS A 266 -7.50 -22.64 22.05
C LYS A 266 -7.09 -21.21 21.63
N SER A 267 -5.79 -20.92 21.56
CA SER A 267 -5.24 -19.66 21.05
C SER A 267 -5.46 -19.50 19.54
N GLN A 268 -5.52 -20.60 18.77
CA GLN A 268 -5.85 -20.55 17.33
C GLN A 268 -7.28 -20.04 17.12
N ASN A 269 -8.25 -20.56 17.88
CA ASN A 269 -9.66 -20.16 17.74
C ASN A 269 -9.91 -18.66 17.91
N GLN A 270 -9.07 -17.93 18.67
CA GLN A 270 -9.21 -16.49 18.86
C GLN A 270 -8.61 -15.64 17.73
N LEU A 271 -7.75 -16.25 16.88
CA LEU A 271 -7.01 -15.59 15.82
C LEU A 271 -7.44 -16.07 14.42
N GLU A 272 -8.24 -17.12 14.34
CA GLU A 272 -8.76 -17.72 13.09
C GLU A 272 -9.51 -16.73 12.19
N HIS A 273 -10.21 -15.75 12.77
CA HIS A 273 -10.97 -14.77 11.98
C HIS A 273 -10.10 -13.61 11.44
N LEU A 274 -8.85 -13.46 11.89
CA LEU A 274 -8.01 -12.33 11.51
C LEU A 274 -7.67 -12.28 10.02
N PRO A 275 -7.34 -13.41 9.34
CA PRO A 275 -7.14 -13.39 7.89
C PRO A 275 -8.38 -12.90 7.13
N GLN A 276 -9.57 -13.30 7.56
CA GLN A 276 -10.84 -12.87 6.98
C GLN A 276 -11.03 -11.36 7.12
N LEU A 277 -10.75 -10.78 8.30
CA LEU A 277 -10.81 -9.33 8.50
C LEU A 277 -9.91 -8.59 7.50
N CYS A 278 -8.67 -9.06 7.29
CA CYS A 278 -7.75 -8.44 6.34
C CYS A 278 -8.15 -8.63 4.88
N ALA A 279 -8.77 -9.76 4.53
CA ALA A 279 -9.36 -9.97 3.21
C ALA A 279 -10.49 -8.96 2.94
N GLU A 280 -11.35 -8.70 3.93
CA GLU A 280 -12.38 -7.66 3.83
C GLU A 280 -11.79 -6.25 3.70
N LEU A 281 -10.68 -5.95 4.39
CA LEU A 281 -9.97 -4.67 4.22
C LEU A 281 -9.45 -4.47 2.79
N LEU A 282 -8.88 -5.51 2.18
CA LEU A 282 -8.46 -5.46 0.79
C LEU A 282 -9.64 -5.14 -0.13
N LEU A 283 -10.80 -5.77 0.10
CA LEU A 283 -12.03 -5.48 -0.66
C LEU A 283 -12.58 -4.08 -0.44
N ASP A 284 -12.39 -3.54 0.77
CA ASP A 284 -12.75 -2.16 1.13
C ASP A 284 -11.78 -1.13 0.52
N GLY A 285 -10.70 -1.59 -0.11
CA GLY A 285 -9.70 -0.76 -0.78
C GLY A 285 -8.63 -0.21 0.16
N PHE A 286 -8.40 -0.85 1.32
CA PHE A 286 -7.26 -0.52 2.17
C PHE A 286 -5.99 -1.27 1.72
N PRO A 287 -4.80 -0.64 1.82
CA PRO A 287 -3.56 -1.31 1.48
C PRO A 287 -3.17 -2.34 2.54
N LEU A 288 -2.55 -3.44 2.11
CA LEU A 288 -1.96 -4.48 2.96
C LEU A 288 -0.46 -4.62 2.67
N GLU A 289 0.35 -4.83 3.69
CA GLU A 289 1.78 -5.08 3.51
C GLU A 289 2.01 -6.50 2.97
N LEU A 290 2.73 -6.60 1.85
CA LEU A 290 3.16 -7.85 1.23
C LEU A 290 4.56 -8.26 1.70
N ILE A 291 5.46 -7.28 1.83
CA ILE A 291 6.85 -7.50 2.23
C ILE A 291 7.17 -6.49 3.32
N ASP A 292 7.62 -6.95 4.49
CA ASP A 292 8.17 -6.08 5.52
C ASP A 292 9.60 -5.68 5.14
N GLY A 293 9.81 -4.40 4.80
CA GLY A 293 11.13 -3.88 4.46
C GLY A 293 12.09 -3.69 5.64
N ASP A 294 11.60 -3.75 6.88
CA ASP A 294 12.45 -3.66 8.08
C ASP A 294 13.16 -4.99 8.38
N ALA A 295 12.43 -6.09 8.22
CA ALA A 295 12.93 -7.44 8.43
C ALA A 295 13.35 -8.14 7.12
N SER A 296 13.04 -7.55 5.95
CA SER A 296 13.15 -8.20 4.64
C SER A 296 12.45 -9.56 4.63
N SER A 297 11.20 -9.59 5.11
CA SER A 297 10.47 -10.83 5.39
C SER A 297 9.08 -10.81 4.77
N ILE A 298 8.62 -11.98 4.34
CA ILE A 298 7.26 -12.20 3.82
C ILE A 298 6.55 -13.14 4.79
N PRO A 299 5.44 -12.71 5.41
CA PRO A 299 4.65 -13.57 6.29
C PRO A 299 3.78 -14.50 5.42
N VAL A 300 4.37 -15.59 4.93
CA VAL A 300 3.79 -16.49 3.93
C VAL A 300 2.50 -17.16 4.42
N GLU A 301 2.46 -17.68 5.65
CA GLU A 301 1.27 -18.36 6.19
C GLU A 301 0.13 -17.36 6.39
N TRP A 302 0.45 -16.16 6.88
CA TRP A 302 -0.49 -15.06 7.04
C TRP A 302 -1.11 -14.65 5.70
N LEU A 303 -0.27 -14.34 4.70
CA LEU A 303 -0.74 -13.89 3.39
C LEU A 303 -1.51 -14.98 2.65
N THR A 304 -1.07 -16.24 2.74
CA THR A 304 -1.78 -17.39 2.16
C THR A 304 -3.19 -17.50 2.75
N SER A 305 -3.31 -17.36 4.07
CA SER A 305 -4.60 -17.40 4.75
C SER A 305 -5.50 -16.22 4.35
N VAL A 306 -4.94 -15.01 4.27
CA VAL A 306 -5.68 -13.81 3.81
C VAL A 306 -6.18 -13.97 2.38
N PHE A 307 -5.34 -14.48 1.46
CA PHE A 307 -5.72 -14.68 0.07
C PHE A 307 -6.74 -15.81 -0.12
N SER A 308 -6.67 -16.86 0.71
CA SER A 308 -7.69 -17.92 0.75
C SER A 308 -9.06 -17.37 1.17
N GLU A 309 -9.10 -16.57 2.23
CA GLU A 309 -10.32 -15.87 2.67
C GLU A 309 -10.82 -14.89 1.60
N LEU A 310 -9.92 -14.13 0.97
CA LEU A 310 -10.27 -13.23 -0.13
C LEU A 310 -10.94 -13.98 -1.28
N ASN A 311 -10.35 -15.10 -1.72
CA ASN A 311 -10.92 -15.96 -2.77
C ASN A 311 -12.24 -16.64 -2.35
N THR A 312 -12.51 -16.76 -1.06
CA THR A 312 -13.82 -17.22 -0.56
C THR A 312 -14.86 -16.08 -0.62
N LEU A 313 -14.46 -14.86 -0.24
CA LEU A 313 -15.31 -13.67 -0.26
C LEU A 313 -15.65 -13.19 -1.68
N VAL A 314 -14.71 -13.34 -2.62
CA VAL A 314 -14.93 -13.03 -4.04
C VAL A 314 -15.15 -14.34 -4.80
N LYS A 315 -16.35 -14.57 -5.37
CA LYS A 315 -16.73 -15.85 -6.03
C LYS A 315 -15.57 -16.53 -6.75
N PRO A 316 -15.38 -17.86 -6.65
CA PRO A 316 -14.24 -18.53 -7.26
C PRO A 316 -14.16 -18.26 -8.78
N ASN A 317 -12.93 -18.20 -9.30
CA ASN A 317 -12.55 -17.90 -10.70
C ASN A 317 -12.54 -16.42 -11.09
N ASN A 318 -12.36 -15.50 -10.14
CA ASN A 318 -12.03 -14.13 -10.50
C ASN A 318 -10.64 -14.05 -11.13
N LYS A 319 -10.52 -13.21 -12.15
CA LYS A 319 -9.25 -12.88 -12.78
C LYS A 319 -8.66 -11.62 -12.15
N ILE A 320 -7.43 -11.71 -11.71
CA ILE A 320 -6.70 -10.59 -11.12
C ILE A 320 -5.53 -10.23 -12.04
N VAL A 321 -5.44 -8.94 -12.40
CA VAL A 321 -4.30 -8.38 -13.13
C VAL A 321 -3.44 -7.59 -12.16
N VAL A 322 -2.14 -7.83 -12.15
CA VAL A 322 -1.20 -7.26 -11.20
C VAL A 322 -0.36 -6.16 -11.86
N VAL A 323 -0.35 -4.98 -11.24
CA VAL A 323 0.42 -3.82 -11.72
C VAL A 323 1.39 -3.38 -10.64
N THR A 324 2.67 -3.34 -10.97
CA THR A 324 3.72 -2.90 -10.06
C THR A 324 4.44 -1.68 -10.58
N VAL A 325 4.99 -0.87 -9.68
CA VAL A 325 5.95 0.18 -10.00
C VAL A 325 7.32 -0.10 -9.38
N LEU A 326 8.39 0.04 -10.16
CA LEU A 326 9.78 -0.01 -9.73
C LEU A 326 10.49 1.32 -10.02
N GLY A 327 11.58 1.58 -9.31
CA GLY A 327 12.37 2.80 -9.52
C GLY A 327 13.12 3.23 -8.28
N VAL A 328 14.08 4.14 -8.48
CA VAL A 328 14.97 4.62 -7.41
C VAL A 328 14.21 5.28 -6.24
N GLN A 329 14.85 5.39 -5.08
CA GLN A 329 14.28 6.06 -3.92
C GLN A 329 13.91 7.51 -4.22
N SER A 330 12.71 7.90 -3.77
CA SER A 330 12.14 9.24 -3.96
C SER A 330 11.84 9.64 -5.41
N SER A 331 11.73 8.69 -6.35
CA SER A 331 11.32 8.99 -7.75
C SER A 331 9.82 9.31 -7.95
N GLY A 332 9.01 9.27 -6.89
CA GLY A 332 7.57 9.58 -6.96
C GLY A 332 6.65 8.41 -7.32
N LYS A 333 7.11 7.16 -7.14
CA LYS A 333 6.35 5.92 -7.40
C LYS A 333 4.94 5.90 -6.79
N SER A 334 4.85 5.98 -5.46
CA SER A 334 3.56 5.96 -4.75
C SER A 334 2.68 7.14 -5.15
N THR A 335 3.29 8.31 -5.40
CA THR A 335 2.57 9.49 -5.91
C THR A 335 1.96 9.25 -7.29
N MET A 336 2.71 8.60 -8.19
CA MET A 336 2.24 8.24 -9.53
C MET A 336 1.10 7.24 -9.44
N LEU A 337 1.23 6.17 -8.64
CA LEU A 337 0.17 5.18 -8.46
C LEU A 337 -1.10 5.80 -7.85
N ASN A 338 -0.96 6.61 -6.79
CA ASN A 338 -2.09 7.32 -6.18
C ASN A 338 -2.79 8.23 -7.19
N THR A 339 -2.04 8.95 -8.03
CA THR A 339 -2.59 9.80 -9.10
C THR A 339 -3.28 8.96 -10.19
N MET A 340 -2.69 7.83 -10.56
CA MET A 340 -3.15 6.97 -11.65
C MET A 340 -4.43 6.22 -11.28
N PHE A 341 -4.46 5.59 -10.11
CA PHE A 341 -5.51 4.67 -9.70
C PHE A 341 -6.37 5.16 -8.52
N GLY A 342 -6.04 6.31 -7.92
CA GLY A 342 -6.73 6.81 -6.72
C GLY A 342 -6.40 6.04 -5.44
N VAL A 343 -5.46 5.08 -5.52
CA VAL A 343 -4.96 4.30 -4.39
C VAL A 343 -4.36 5.19 -3.30
N GLN A 344 -4.18 4.63 -2.10
CA GLN A 344 -3.90 5.43 -0.90
C GLN A 344 -2.57 5.08 -0.23
N PHE A 345 -1.55 4.75 -1.03
CA PHE A 345 -0.20 4.46 -0.53
C PHE A 345 0.42 5.69 0.15
N ALA A 346 1.30 5.45 1.11
CA ALA A 346 1.96 6.51 1.86
C ALA A 346 2.94 7.30 0.97
N VAL A 347 2.86 8.63 1.00
CA VAL A 347 3.71 9.52 0.20
C VAL A 347 4.54 10.45 1.08
N SER A 348 5.81 10.67 0.73
CA SER A 348 6.66 11.63 1.44
C SER A 348 7.90 12.10 0.65
N ASN A 349 8.52 13.21 1.07
CA ASN A 349 9.78 13.74 0.53
C ASN A 349 11.03 12.98 1.03
N GLY A 350 11.05 11.65 0.89
CA GLY A 350 12.13 10.74 1.31
C GLY A 350 11.67 9.28 1.24
N ARG A 351 12.38 8.33 1.85
CA ARG A 351 11.88 6.95 2.00
C ARG A 351 10.54 6.99 2.77
N CYS A 352 9.45 6.74 2.05
CA CYS A 352 8.09 6.58 2.60
C CYS A 352 7.73 5.11 2.72
N THR A 353 7.97 4.35 1.66
CA THR A 353 7.66 2.93 1.60
C THR A 353 8.89 2.13 2.02
N ARG A 354 8.70 1.19 2.95
CA ARG A 354 9.69 0.15 3.30
C ARG A 354 9.04 -1.19 2.98
N GLY A 355 9.67 -1.99 2.13
CA GLY A 355 9.10 -3.22 1.61
C GLY A 355 8.10 -2.98 0.48
N ALA A 356 7.01 -3.76 0.42
CA ALA A 356 6.01 -3.65 -0.64
C ALA A 356 4.59 -3.76 -0.08
N PHE A 357 3.66 -2.99 -0.66
CA PHE A 357 2.26 -2.93 -0.27
C PHE A 357 1.37 -3.23 -1.46
N ILE A 358 0.27 -3.95 -1.21
CA ILE A 358 -0.74 -4.28 -2.20
C ILE A 358 -2.04 -3.53 -1.90
N GLN A 359 -2.78 -3.16 -2.94
CA GLN A 359 -4.13 -2.63 -2.83
C GLN A 359 -5.00 -3.18 -3.97
N LEU A 360 -6.15 -3.75 -3.62
CA LEU A 360 -7.07 -4.36 -4.57
C LEU A 360 -8.11 -3.33 -5.07
N ILE A 361 -8.35 -3.32 -6.37
CA ILE A 361 -9.32 -2.43 -7.02
C ILE A 361 -10.28 -3.27 -7.86
N LYS A 362 -11.58 -3.08 -7.66
CA LYS A 362 -12.62 -3.78 -8.41
C LYS A 362 -12.83 -3.15 -9.79
N VAL A 363 -12.99 -3.99 -10.81
CA VAL A 363 -13.46 -3.58 -12.15
C VAL A 363 -14.98 -3.59 -12.19
N THR A 364 -15.60 -2.54 -12.76
CA THR A 364 -17.05 -2.46 -12.90
C THR A 364 -17.56 -3.55 -13.84
N ASP A 365 -18.75 -4.12 -13.57
CA ASP A 365 -19.25 -5.30 -14.30
C ASP A 365 -19.40 -5.06 -15.82
N ASP A 366 -19.67 -3.82 -16.24
CA ASP A 366 -19.76 -3.40 -17.64
C ASP A 366 -18.39 -3.26 -18.35
N PHE A 367 -17.31 -3.21 -17.58
CA PHE A 367 -15.95 -3.02 -18.07
C PHE A 367 -15.08 -4.29 -17.95
N LYS A 368 -15.48 -5.26 -17.12
CA LYS A 368 -14.84 -6.59 -17.03
C LYS A 368 -14.62 -7.27 -18.39
N PRO A 369 -15.59 -7.27 -19.34
CA PRO A 369 -15.37 -7.91 -20.64
C PRO A 369 -14.29 -7.23 -21.48
N GLU A 370 -14.08 -5.92 -21.29
CA GLU A 370 -13.06 -5.17 -22.03
C GLU A 370 -11.67 -5.37 -21.45
N LEU A 371 -11.54 -5.44 -20.11
CA LEU A 371 -10.26 -5.68 -19.44
C LEU A 371 -9.88 -7.15 -19.31
N ASN A 372 -10.83 -8.07 -19.52
CA ASN A 372 -10.65 -9.50 -19.27
C ASN A 372 -10.17 -9.79 -17.84
N CYS A 373 -10.56 -8.96 -16.87
CA CYS A 373 -10.26 -9.14 -15.45
C CYS A 373 -11.37 -8.61 -14.55
N ASP A 374 -11.46 -9.16 -13.34
CA ASP A 374 -12.42 -8.77 -12.29
C ASP A 374 -11.82 -7.74 -11.32
N TYR A 375 -10.51 -7.83 -11.08
CA TYR A 375 -9.79 -6.98 -10.16
C TYR A 375 -8.41 -6.60 -10.70
N LEU A 376 -7.95 -5.41 -10.32
CA LEU A 376 -6.56 -5.00 -10.42
C LEU A 376 -5.92 -5.08 -9.03
N LEU A 377 -4.75 -5.69 -8.93
CA LEU A 377 -3.92 -5.65 -7.73
C LEU A 377 -2.73 -4.72 -7.97
N ILE A 378 -2.72 -3.57 -7.29
CA ILE A 378 -1.64 -2.59 -7.43
C ILE A 378 -0.59 -2.86 -6.36
N ILE A 379 0.68 -2.99 -6.75
CA ILE A 379 1.81 -3.15 -5.84
C ILE A 379 2.66 -1.87 -5.85
N ASP A 380 2.74 -1.20 -4.69
CA ASP A 380 3.71 -0.12 -4.45
C ASP A 380 4.93 -0.69 -3.73
N THR A 381 6.11 -0.36 -4.23
CA THR A 381 7.37 -0.87 -3.69
C THR A 381 8.18 0.26 -3.05
N GLU A 382 9.04 -0.10 -2.12
CA GLU A 382 10.12 0.77 -1.71
C GLU A 382 11.03 1.12 -2.88
N GLY A 383 11.77 2.22 -2.71
CA GLY A 383 12.72 2.64 -3.73
C GLY A 383 14.02 1.88 -3.69
N LEU A 384 14.48 1.50 -4.87
CA LEU A 384 15.78 0.87 -5.07
C LEU A 384 16.90 1.91 -4.84
N LYS A 385 18.10 1.43 -4.54
CA LYS A 385 19.32 2.24 -4.37
C LYS A 385 19.17 3.32 -3.30
N SER A 386 18.68 2.97 -2.11
CA SER A 386 18.79 3.91 -1.01
C SER A 386 20.28 4.18 -0.70
N LEU A 387 20.69 5.44 -0.69
CA LEU A 387 22.09 5.84 -0.39
C LEU A 387 22.54 5.31 0.99
N GLU A 388 21.61 5.07 1.91
CA GLU A 388 21.93 4.48 3.22
C GLU A 388 22.33 3.01 3.11
N LEU A 389 21.60 2.26 2.28
CA LEU A 389 21.79 0.81 2.12
C LEU A 389 22.99 0.51 1.23
N ALA A 390 23.26 1.29 0.17
CA ALA A 390 24.39 1.09 -0.76
C ALA A 390 25.77 0.94 -0.08
N THR A 391 25.87 1.32 1.19
CA THR A 391 27.08 1.26 2.00
C THR A 391 27.14 0.07 2.98
N LEU A 392 26.09 -0.74 3.09
CA LEU A 392 26.05 -2.02 3.82
C LEU A 392 26.19 -3.17 2.82
N ASP A 393 27.02 -4.18 3.15
CA ASP A 393 27.45 -5.26 2.24
C ASP A 393 26.31 -6.11 1.60
N ASN A 394 25.05 -5.95 2.02
CA ASN A 394 23.89 -6.76 1.58
C ASN A 394 22.73 -5.96 0.97
N SER A 395 22.89 -4.66 0.71
CA SER A 395 21.81 -3.80 0.20
C SER A 395 21.40 -4.07 -1.23
N HIS A 396 22.37 -4.35 -2.09
CA HIS A 396 22.15 -4.73 -3.46
C HIS A 396 21.35 -6.04 -3.51
N GLU A 397 21.59 -6.97 -2.58
CA GLU A 397 20.85 -8.23 -2.50
C GLU A 397 19.38 -7.98 -2.16
N HIS A 398 19.09 -7.11 -1.19
CA HIS A 398 17.72 -6.76 -0.81
C HIS A 398 16.93 -6.08 -1.95
N ASP A 399 17.56 -5.13 -2.65
CA ASP A 399 16.97 -4.48 -3.82
C ASP A 399 16.66 -5.50 -4.94
N ASN A 400 17.58 -6.44 -5.19
CA ASN A 400 17.44 -7.46 -6.22
C ASN A 400 16.32 -8.44 -5.86
N GLU A 401 16.27 -8.89 -4.61
CA GLU A 401 15.20 -9.77 -4.10
C GLU A 401 13.83 -9.12 -4.28
N LEU A 402 13.67 -7.87 -3.84
CA LEU A 402 12.43 -7.12 -3.97
C LEU A 402 12.03 -7.00 -5.44
N ALA A 403 12.93 -6.48 -6.28
CA ALA A 403 12.66 -6.25 -7.69
C ALA A 403 12.28 -7.54 -8.42
N THR A 404 13.01 -8.63 -8.17
CA THR A 404 12.76 -9.95 -8.78
C THR A 404 11.39 -10.48 -8.37
N LEU A 405 11.05 -10.41 -7.08
CA LEU A 405 9.77 -10.90 -6.59
C LEU A 405 8.60 -10.11 -7.19
N VAL A 406 8.62 -8.79 -7.08
CA VAL A 406 7.48 -7.97 -7.53
C VAL A 406 7.31 -8.01 -9.05
N VAL A 407 8.40 -8.07 -9.82
CA VAL A 407 8.35 -8.33 -11.26
C VAL A 407 7.73 -9.69 -11.55
N GLY A 408 8.18 -10.75 -10.87
CA GLY A 408 7.65 -12.09 -11.06
C GLY A 408 6.17 -12.25 -10.66
N LEU A 409 5.66 -11.38 -9.80
CA LEU A 409 4.24 -11.35 -9.44
C LEU A 409 3.38 -10.53 -10.41
N SER A 410 3.98 -9.73 -11.29
CA SER A 410 3.28 -8.70 -12.07
C SER A 410 2.92 -9.13 -13.48
N ASP A 411 1.75 -8.69 -13.94
CA ASP A 411 1.40 -8.73 -15.37
C ASP A 411 1.97 -7.50 -16.10
N VAL A 412 2.02 -6.35 -15.44
CA VAL A 412 2.65 -5.13 -15.95
C VAL A 412 3.54 -4.50 -14.89
N THR A 413 4.79 -4.21 -15.26
CA THR A 413 5.75 -3.49 -14.41
C THR A 413 6.08 -2.13 -15.01
N ILE A 414 5.82 -1.07 -14.26
CA ILE A 414 6.19 0.31 -14.61
C ILE A 414 7.57 0.60 -14.03
N ILE A 415 8.55 0.91 -14.89
CA ILE A 415 9.90 1.31 -14.44
C ILE A 415 10.00 2.83 -14.45
N ASN A 416 9.95 3.45 -13.26
CA ASN A 416 10.00 4.89 -13.08
C ASN A 416 11.44 5.39 -12.94
N ILE A 417 11.93 6.07 -13.99
CA ILE A 417 13.32 6.53 -14.13
C ILE A 417 13.35 8.06 -14.13
N THR A 418 14.29 8.65 -13.39
CA THR A 418 14.54 10.09 -13.45
C THR A 418 15.47 10.45 -14.60
N MET A 419 15.10 11.46 -15.40
CA MET A 419 15.79 11.86 -16.65
C MET A 419 17.29 12.19 -16.50
N GLU A 420 17.77 12.45 -15.29
CA GLU A 420 19.16 12.88 -15.05
C GLU A 420 20.18 11.71 -15.08
N ASN A 421 19.76 10.45 -15.23
CA ASN A 421 20.66 9.32 -14.97
C ASN A 421 20.42 8.09 -15.87
N SER A 422 20.88 8.13 -17.13
CA SER A 422 20.77 7.01 -18.09
C SER A 422 21.44 5.70 -17.62
N THR A 423 22.37 5.77 -16.67
CA THR A 423 22.97 4.64 -15.96
C THR A 423 22.01 3.93 -15.01
N GLU A 424 20.98 4.60 -14.48
CA GLU A 424 19.99 3.99 -13.60
C GLU A 424 19.18 2.91 -14.29
N MET A 425 18.84 3.11 -15.57
CA MET A 425 18.11 2.10 -16.36
C MET A 425 18.94 0.83 -16.48
N LYS A 426 20.19 0.95 -16.95
CA LYS A 426 21.11 -0.20 -17.08
C LYS A 426 21.30 -0.91 -15.74
N ASP A 427 21.41 -0.18 -14.64
CA ASP A 427 21.60 -0.78 -13.32
C ASP A 427 20.35 -1.48 -12.79
N ILE A 428 19.15 -0.90 -12.93
CA ILE A 428 17.89 -1.57 -12.54
C ILE A 428 17.71 -2.85 -13.36
N LEU A 429 18.04 -2.79 -14.66
CA LEU A 429 17.96 -3.93 -15.57
C LEU A 429 19.00 -5.00 -15.23
N ASN A 430 20.26 -4.62 -14.95
CA ASN A 430 21.32 -5.55 -14.56
C ASN A 430 21.02 -6.25 -13.22
N LYS A 431 20.27 -5.60 -12.32
CA LYS A 431 19.91 -6.12 -10.99
C LYS A 431 18.90 -7.26 -11.00
N LEU A 432 18.17 -7.45 -12.09
CA LEU A 432 17.22 -8.56 -12.20
C LEU A 432 17.93 -9.92 -12.36
N GLU A 433 19.27 -9.96 -12.46
CA GLU A 433 20.10 -11.18 -12.62
C GLU A 433 19.63 -12.13 -13.73
N LEU A 434 18.85 -11.62 -14.69
CA LEU A 434 18.31 -12.39 -15.80
C LEU A 434 19.40 -12.56 -16.85
N GLN A 435 19.68 -13.81 -17.25
CA GLN A 435 20.61 -14.09 -18.35
C GLN A 435 20.13 -13.43 -19.66
N LYS A 436 18.81 -13.24 -19.85
CA LYS A 436 18.18 -12.38 -20.86
C LYS A 436 16.87 -11.78 -20.35
N PHE A 437 16.67 -10.49 -20.60
CA PHE A 437 15.48 -9.73 -20.20
C PHE A 437 14.17 -10.30 -20.77
N THR A 438 14.24 -10.76 -22.02
CA THR A 438 13.12 -11.36 -22.77
C THR A 438 12.61 -12.69 -22.22
N ASP A 439 13.35 -13.33 -21.32
CA ASP A 439 12.96 -14.62 -20.76
C ASP A 439 11.89 -14.46 -19.65
N VAL A 440 11.70 -13.23 -19.12
CA VAL A 440 10.77 -12.94 -18.00
C VAL A 440 9.89 -11.73 -18.26
N MET A 441 10.36 -10.73 -19.02
CA MET A 441 9.56 -9.53 -19.34
C MET A 441 9.66 -9.16 -20.82
N GLU A 442 8.53 -8.83 -21.41
CA GLU A 442 8.46 -8.17 -22.71
C GLU A 442 8.42 -6.64 -22.50
N TYR A 443 9.17 -5.91 -23.31
CA TYR A 443 9.16 -4.44 -23.29
C TYR A 443 8.50 -3.91 -24.55
N ASP A 444 7.53 -3.00 -24.39
CA ASP A 444 6.89 -2.31 -25.51
C ASP A 444 7.86 -1.28 -26.11
N THR A 445 8.52 -1.68 -27.19
CA THR A 445 9.46 -0.84 -27.93
C THR A 445 8.82 0.29 -28.73
N GLU A 446 7.52 0.23 -28.98
CA GLU A 446 6.82 1.22 -29.81
C GLU A 446 6.25 2.36 -28.96
N ASN A 447 5.58 2.01 -27.86
CA ASN A 447 4.83 2.98 -27.04
C ASN A 447 5.14 2.91 -25.54
N GLY A 448 6.08 2.06 -25.10
CA GLY A 448 6.36 1.83 -23.67
C GLY A 448 7.00 3.00 -22.92
N ASP A 449 7.56 3.99 -23.63
CA ASP A 449 8.22 5.15 -23.03
C ASP A 449 7.26 6.33 -22.86
N HIS A 450 7.03 6.73 -21.61
CA HIS A 450 6.19 7.88 -21.26
C HIS A 450 6.98 8.94 -20.48
N TYR A 451 7.06 10.15 -21.03
CA TYR A 451 7.61 11.29 -20.31
C TYR A 451 6.58 11.86 -19.34
N ILE A 452 6.93 11.92 -18.05
CA ILE A 452 6.10 12.52 -17.00
C ILE A 452 6.82 13.76 -16.47
N PRO A 453 6.25 14.97 -16.62
CA PRO A 453 6.88 16.20 -16.14
C PRO A 453 6.94 16.25 -14.61
N GLY A 454 7.65 17.20 -14.00
CA GLY A 454 7.66 17.34 -12.54
C GLY A 454 6.28 17.62 -11.95
N LEU A 455 6.00 17.08 -10.75
CA LEU A 455 4.73 17.27 -10.04
C LEU A 455 4.42 18.74 -9.72
N TRP A 456 5.46 19.55 -9.50
CA TRP A 456 5.33 20.94 -9.06
C TRP A 456 5.82 21.91 -10.15
N HIS A 457 5.05 22.97 -10.40
CA HIS A 457 5.52 24.15 -11.10
C HIS A 457 6.21 25.09 -10.09
N GLY A 458 7.52 24.90 -9.91
CA GLY A 458 8.36 25.67 -8.99
C GLY A 458 8.67 24.95 -7.67
N ASN A 459 9.16 25.69 -6.68
CA ASN A 459 9.61 25.14 -5.39
C ASN A 459 8.48 25.15 -4.34
N PRO A 460 8.15 24.00 -3.71
CA PRO A 460 7.25 23.94 -2.55
C PRO A 460 7.69 24.88 -1.41
N PRO A 461 6.79 25.36 -0.52
CA PRO A 461 5.41 24.89 -0.32
C PRO A 461 4.36 25.62 -1.16
N MET A 462 4.71 26.69 -1.89
CA MET A 462 3.75 27.51 -2.64
C MET A 462 3.64 27.14 -4.13
N ALA A 463 4.38 26.12 -4.59
CA ALA A 463 4.32 25.62 -5.95
C ALA A 463 2.95 25.03 -6.29
N GLN A 464 2.47 25.31 -7.50
CA GLN A 464 1.23 24.72 -8.00
C GLN A 464 1.48 23.29 -8.48
N VAL A 465 0.49 22.41 -8.33
CA VAL A 465 0.54 21.07 -8.93
C VAL A 465 0.48 21.22 -10.45
N SER A 466 1.40 20.55 -11.14
CA SER A 466 1.50 20.51 -12.59
C SER A 466 0.29 19.81 -13.20
N THR A 467 -0.45 20.52 -14.07
CA THR A 467 -1.53 19.91 -14.86
C THR A 467 -0.96 18.84 -15.79
N GLY A 468 0.20 19.12 -16.39
CA GLY A 468 0.91 18.20 -17.27
C GLY A 468 1.31 16.89 -16.58
N TYR A 469 1.58 16.90 -15.27
CA TYR A 469 1.84 15.66 -14.52
C TYR A 469 0.61 14.74 -14.54
N SER A 470 -0.54 15.30 -14.16
CA SER A 470 -1.79 14.54 -14.08
C SER A 470 -2.23 14.02 -15.46
N GLU A 471 -2.07 14.83 -16.50
CA GLU A 471 -2.38 14.45 -17.90
C GLU A 471 -1.46 13.34 -18.41
N SER A 472 -0.16 13.42 -18.13
CA SER A 472 0.82 12.41 -18.56
C SER A 472 0.63 11.08 -17.83
N VAL A 473 0.40 11.12 -16.51
CA VAL A 473 0.07 9.92 -15.71
C VAL A 473 -1.23 9.28 -16.20
N TYR A 474 -2.21 10.10 -16.59
CA TYR A 474 -3.45 9.59 -17.17
C TYR A 474 -3.25 8.96 -18.55
N ALA A 475 -2.41 9.55 -19.40
CA ALA A 475 -2.05 8.96 -20.68
C ALA A 475 -1.39 7.58 -20.50
N LEU A 476 -0.44 7.47 -19.56
CA LEU A 476 0.17 6.19 -19.18
C LEU A 476 -0.86 5.18 -18.67
N LYS A 477 -1.82 5.62 -17.84
CA LYS A 477 -2.93 4.75 -17.39
C LYS A 477 -3.71 4.15 -18.57
N ARG A 478 -4.03 4.96 -19.57
CA ARG A 478 -4.78 4.50 -20.76
C ARG A 478 -3.98 3.47 -21.54
N HIS A 479 -2.70 3.74 -21.75
CA HIS A 479 -1.79 2.80 -22.41
C HIS A 479 -1.73 1.46 -21.68
N ILE A 480 -1.49 1.46 -20.36
CA ILE A 480 -1.49 0.24 -19.53
C ILE A 480 -2.81 -0.54 -19.65
N ILE A 481 -3.94 0.17 -19.64
CA ILE A 481 -5.25 -0.46 -19.77
C ILE A 481 -5.44 -1.07 -21.18
N GLU A 482 -4.96 -0.40 -22.22
CA GLU A 482 -4.95 -0.95 -23.59
C GLU A 482 -4.08 -2.21 -23.67
N THR A 483 -2.92 -2.23 -23.01
CA THR A 483 -2.06 -3.42 -22.88
C THR A 483 -2.83 -4.60 -22.28
N PHE A 484 -3.63 -4.37 -21.23
CA PHE A 484 -4.46 -5.42 -20.63
C PHE A 484 -5.51 -6.00 -21.59
N LYS A 485 -6.09 -5.18 -22.47
CA LYS A 485 -7.08 -5.67 -23.44
C LYS A 485 -6.46 -6.62 -24.46
N CYS A 486 -5.18 -6.41 -24.78
CA CYS A 486 -4.44 -7.23 -25.74
C CYS A 486 -3.85 -8.50 -25.10
N TYR A 487 -3.65 -8.52 -23.78
CA TYR A 487 -3.05 -9.65 -23.07
C TYR A 487 -4.08 -10.74 -22.71
N LYS A 488 -3.73 -11.99 -22.98
CA LYS A 488 -4.47 -13.15 -22.46
C LYS A 488 -3.94 -13.48 -21.06
N SER A 489 -4.75 -13.23 -20.04
CA SER A 489 -4.44 -13.46 -18.62
C SER A 489 -3.83 -14.83 -18.34
N GLY A 490 -2.71 -14.86 -17.62
CA GLY A 490 -2.05 -16.05 -17.10
C GLY A 490 -0.97 -15.68 -16.07
N SER A 491 -1.34 -14.92 -15.03
CA SER A 491 -0.38 -14.46 -14.03
C SER A 491 0.03 -15.59 -13.09
N ILE A 492 1.28 -15.55 -12.60
CA ILE A 492 1.80 -16.49 -11.58
C ILE A 492 0.96 -16.42 -10.29
N LEU A 493 0.43 -15.24 -9.96
CA LEU A 493 -0.45 -15.02 -8.81
C LEU A 493 -1.80 -15.74 -8.96
N GLN A 494 -2.32 -15.82 -10.20
CA GLN A 494 -3.49 -16.65 -10.50
C GLN A 494 -3.17 -18.14 -10.30
N GLY A 495 -1.98 -18.59 -10.71
CA GLY A 495 -1.49 -19.95 -10.40
C GLY A 495 -1.36 -20.23 -8.91
N LEU A 496 -0.84 -19.28 -8.11
CA LEU A 496 -0.75 -19.40 -6.65
C LEU A 496 -2.13 -19.45 -5.98
N LEU A 497 -3.09 -18.63 -6.42
CA LEU A 497 -4.48 -18.67 -5.97
C LEU A 497 -5.20 -19.96 -6.38
N GLU A 498 -4.84 -20.53 -7.54
CA GLU A 498 -5.37 -21.81 -8.02
C GLU A 498 -4.74 -23.01 -7.31
N ASP A 499 -3.45 -22.96 -6.94
CA ASP A 499 -2.78 -24.00 -6.17
C ASP A 499 -3.24 -24.02 -4.69
N CYS A 500 -3.67 -22.87 -4.15
CA CYS A 500 -4.44 -22.82 -2.90
C CYS A 500 -5.78 -23.58 -2.95
N ARG A 501 -6.26 -24.02 -4.14
CA ARG A 501 -7.45 -24.88 -4.25
C ARG A 501 -7.15 -26.37 -4.12
N LYS A 502 -5.89 -26.77 -4.19
CA LYS A 502 -5.46 -28.18 -4.22
C LYS A 502 -5.01 -28.70 -2.85
N ASN A 503 -4.88 -27.82 -1.87
CA ASN A 503 -4.65 -28.13 -0.45
C ASN A 503 -5.86 -27.66 0.37
#